data_AF-A0A1N7IZ92-F1
#
_entry.id   AF-A0A1N7IZ92-F1
#
_cell.length_a   1.000
_cell.length_b   1.000
_cell.length_c   1.000
_cell.angle_alpha   90.00
_cell.angle_beta   90.00
_cell.angle_gamma   90.00
#
_symmetry.space_group_name_H-M   'P 1'
#
loop_
_entity.id
_entity.type
_entity.pdbx_description
1 polymer ?
#
loop_
_entity_poly.entity_id
_entity_poly.type
_entity_poly.pdbx_seq_one_letter_code
_entity_poly.pdbx_strand_id
1 'polypeptide(L)'
;MTLHTAPSPSTPCRLGERIQDVLWLMTLGAAWRGLESGEPITGSQILQAARVPSLSCSPCPDVIVACLEEMLRCDCLIGDPCQGLTITGQGKEVFARLMGEPAASLRIGAGRLAVRVRLAFLDLLDGEARCAALDALIAAAEDDLALLSTGLNESAWSGPFGGSWAVRDMASASQDLRTLGSLRSLLATAAA
;
A
#
# COMPACT_ATOMS: atom_id res chain seq x y z
N MET A 1 0.77 33.29 35.65
CA MET A 1 1.12 31.88 35.36
C MET A 1 0.24 31.41 34.22
N THR A 2 0.72 31.57 32.99
CA THR A 2 0.04 31.12 31.77
C THR A 2 0.67 29.80 31.35
N LEU A 3 -0.10 28.72 31.44
CA LEU A 3 0.29 27.40 30.98
C LEU A 3 0.35 27.43 29.46
N HIS A 4 1.57 27.45 28.91
CA HIS A 4 1.82 27.22 27.50
C HIS A 4 1.65 25.73 27.23
N THR A 5 0.51 25.34 26.66
CA THR A 5 0.28 24.01 26.11
C THR A 5 1.24 23.81 24.94
N ALA A 6 2.09 22.79 25.03
CA ALA A 6 3.01 22.42 23.96
C ALA A 6 2.21 21.98 22.71
N PRO A 7 2.63 22.37 21.49
CA PRO A 7 1.99 21.88 20.27
C PRO A 7 2.19 20.37 20.16
N SER A 8 1.08 19.67 19.92
CA SER A 8 1.06 18.24 19.59
C SER A 8 1.99 17.97 18.40
N PRO A 9 2.77 16.89 18.38
CA PRO A 9 3.64 16.58 17.24
C PRO A 9 2.76 16.37 16.00
N SER A 10 2.79 17.34 15.09
CA SER A 10 2.15 17.26 13.80
C SER A 10 2.71 16.05 13.05
N THR A 11 1.88 15.02 12.85
CA THR A 11 2.19 13.89 11.99
C THR A 11 2.70 14.44 10.66
N PRO A 12 3.91 14.07 10.19
CA PRO A 12 4.43 14.59 8.95
C PRO A 12 3.47 14.26 7.82
N CYS A 13 3.02 15.28 7.11
CA CYS A 13 2.17 15.17 5.94
C CYS A 13 2.95 14.40 4.87
N ARG A 14 2.83 13.07 4.82
CA ARG A 14 3.44 12.25 3.76
C ARG A 14 2.69 12.57 2.48
N LEU A 15 3.39 13.19 1.52
CA LEU A 15 2.88 13.61 0.20
C LEU A 15 2.53 12.43 -0.75
N GLY A 16 2.12 11.28 -0.21
CA GLY A 16 1.84 10.06 -0.96
C GLY A 16 2.81 8.92 -0.64
N GLU A 17 2.42 7.71 -1.04
CA GLU A 17 3.27 6.53 -0.93
C GLU A 17 4.50 6.65 -1.83
N ARG A 18 5.68 6.28 -1.35
CA ARG A 18 6.87 6.26 -2.22
C ARG A 18 6.78 5.03 -3.12
N ILE A 19 7.06 5.20 -4.41
CA ILE A 19 7.06 4.07 -5.36
C ILE A 19 8.05 2.96 -4.94
N GLN A 20 9.14 3.34 -4.27
CA GLN A 20 10.10 2.41 -3.69
C GLN A 20 9.43 1.50 -2.64
N ASP A 21 8.66 2.05 -1.70
CA ASP A 21 7.97 1.26 -0.67
C ASP A 21 6.98 0.26 -1.30
N VAL A 22 6.31 0.68 -2.38
CA VAL A 22 5.41 -0.20 -3.13
C VAL A 22 6.16 -1.31 -3.85
N LEU A 23 7.32 -1.00 -4.46
CA LEU A 23 8.19 -2.01 -5.08
C LEU A 23 8.72 -3.01 -4.05
N TRP A 24 9.07 -2.54 -2.85
CA TRP A 24 9.46 -3.40 -1.72
C TRP A 24 8.31 -4.30 -1.29
N LEU A 25 7.10 -3.76 -1.08
CA LEU A 25 5.90 -4.55 -0.77
C LEU A 25 5.63 -5.62 -1.82
N MET A 26 5.64 -5.25 -3.11
CA MET A 26 5.40 -6.17 -4.21
C MET A 26 6.42 -7.29 -4.27
N THR A 27 7.71 -6.93 -4.18
CA THR A 27 8.81 -7.88 -4.34
C THR A 27 8.88 -8.84 -3.17
N LEU A 28 8.83 -8.32 -1.94
CA LEU A 28 8.91 -9.14 -0.73
C LEU A 28 7.66 -10.03 -0.60
N GLY A 29 6.47 -9.50 -0.86
CA GLY A 29 5.23 -10.29 -0.85
C GLY A 29 5.26 -11.42 -1.88
N ALA A 30 5.71 -11.14 -3.11
CA ALA A 30 5.86 -12.16 -4.14
C ALA A 30 6.93 -13.21 -3.77
N ALA A 31 8.06 -12.79 -3.20
CA ALA A 31 9.15 -13.70 -2.81
C ALA A 31 8.74 -14.60 -1.64
N TRP A 32 7.97 -14.07 -0.69
CA TRP A 32 7.40 -14.86 0.39
C TRP A 32 6.39 -15.88 -0.16
N ARG A 33 5.45 -15.45 -1.00
CA ARG A 33 4.49 -16.37 -1.60
C ARG A 33 5.19 -17.48 -2.41
N GLY A 34 6.19 -17.13 -3.19
CA GLY A 34 7.01 -18.08 -3.93
C GLY A 34 7.73 -19.08 -3.03
N LEU A 35 8.24 -18.63 -1.88
CA LEU A 35 8.81 -19.52 -0.87
C LEU A 35 7.77 -20.51 -0.32
N GLU A 36 6.54 -20.07 -0.03
CA GLU A 36 5.47 -20.94 0.49
C GLU A 36 4.97 -21.94 -0.56
N SER A 37 4.94 -21.56 -1.84
CA SER A 37 4.54 -22.44 -2.94
C SER A 37 5.68 -23.31 -3.47
N GLY A 38 6.93 -23.11 -3.03
CA GLY A 38 8.10 -23.80 -3.56
C GLY A 38 8.54 -23.34 -4.95
N GLU A 39 8.07 -22.18 -5.40
CA GLU A 39 8.39 -21.58 -6.71
C GLU A 39 9.07 -20.21 -6.50
N PRO A 40 10.41 -20.16 -6.43
CA PRO A 40 11.15 -18.90 -6.27
C PRO A 40 10.82 -17.91 -7.39
N ILE A 41 10.72 -16.63 -7.04
CA ILE A 41 10.44 -15.58 -8.03
C ILE A 41 11.72 -15.07 -8.66
N THR A 42 11.69 -14.72 -9.94
CA THR A 42 12.83 -14.13 -10.65
C THR A 42 12.71 -12.61 -10.76
N GLY A 43 13.84 -11.94 -10.96
CA GLY A 43 13.88 -10.51 -11.28
C GLY A 43 13.02 -10.18 -12.50
N SER A 44 13.01 -11.05 -13.52
CA SER A 44 12.20 -10.84 -14.72
C SER A 44 10.70 -10.80 -14.43
N GLN A 45 10.22 -11.67 -13.53
CA GLN A 45 8.82 -11.68 -13.08
C GLN A 45 8.49 -10.43 -12.28
N ILE A 46 9.40 -9.95 -11.43
CA ILE A 46 9.22 -8.70 -10.69
C ILE A 46 9.13 -7.50 -11.65
N LEU A 47 10.03 -7.44 -12.65
CA LEU A 47 9.98 -6.40 -13.69
C LEU A 47 8.66 -6.43 -14.47
N GLN A 48 8.14 -7.61 -14.78
CA GLN A 48 6.84 -7.74 -15.45
C GLN A 48 5.68 -7.31 -14.54
N ALA A 49 5.69 -7.73 -13.27
CA ALA A 49 4.68 -7.35 -12.30
C ALA A 49 4.67 -5.84 -12.02
N ALA A 50 5.82 -5.17 -12.08
CA ALA A 50 5.91 -3.71 -11.92
C ALA A 50 5.40 -2.92 -13.14
N ARG A 51 5.18 -3.57 -14.29
CA ARG A 51 4.69 -2.94 -15.54
C ARG A 51 3.17 -2.95 -15.68
N VAL A 52 2.43 -3.14 -14.59
CA VAL A 52 0.96 -3.26 -14.65
C VAL A 52 0.33 -1.97 -15.24
N PRO A 53 -0.49 -2.06 -16.30
CA PRO A 53 -1.04 -0.91 -17.04
C PRO A 53 -1.89 0.06 -16.22
N SER A 54 -2.37 -0.37 -15.05
CA SER A 54 -3.16 0.48 -14.14
C SER A 54 -2.32 1.45 -13.31
N LEU A 55 -1.00 1.42 -13.46
CA LEU A 55 -0.12 2.42 -12.87
C LEU A 55 -0.13 3.68 -13.73
N SER A 56 -0.56 4.80 -13.15
CA SER A 56 -0.33 6.12 -13.75
C SER A 56 1.16 6.46 -13.90
N CYS A 57 2.04 5.69 -13.25
CA CYS A 57 3.49 5.75 -13.37
C CYS A 57 4.11 4.34 -13.25
N SER A 58 4.57 3.76 -14.37
CA SER A 58 5.37 2.54 -14.34
C SER A 58 6.82 2.91 -14.01
N PRO A 59 7.42 2.35 -12.94
CA PRO A 59 8.82 2.61 -12.64
C PRO A 59 9.70 2.12 -13.80
N CYS A 60 10.77 2.87 -14.10
CA CYS A 60 11.72 2.43 -15.11
C CYS A 60 12.48 1.18 -14.62
N PRO A 61 12.97 0.32 -15.54
CA PRO A 61 13.70 -0.89 -15.17
C PRO A 61 14.87 -0.63 -14.21
N ASP A 62 15.60 0.46 -14.39
CA ASP A 62 16.76 0.80 -13.55
C ASP A 62 16.38 1.05 -12.09
N VAL A 63 15.21 1.66 -11.83
CA VAL A 63 14.70 1.84 -10.46
C VAL A 63 14.32 0.50 -9.84
N ILE A 64 13.74 -0.40 -10.62
CA ILE A 64 13.38 -1.75 -10.15
C ILE A 64 14.65 -2.53 -9.79
N VAL A 65 15.65 -2.50 -10.67
CA VAL A 65 16.96 -3.16 -10.43
C VAL A 65 17.64 -2.58 -9.20
N ALA A 66 17.69 -1.26 -9.06
CA ALA A 66 18.28 -0.61 -7.88
C ALA A 66 17.57 -1.02 -6.58
N CYS A 67 16.23 -1.15 -6.59
CA CYS A 67 15.48 -1.65 -5.44
C CYS A 67 15.82 -3.11 -5.12
N LEU A 68 16.01 -3.97 -6.13
CA LEU A 68 16.38 -5.37 -5.94
C LEU A 68 17.79 -5.49 -5.34
N GLU A 69 18.75 -4.74 -5.88
CA GLU A 69 20.11 -4.66 -5.34
C GLU A 69 20.11 -4.18 -3.89
N GLU A 70 19.26 -3.19 -3.57
CA GLU A 70 19.12 -2.70 -2.21
C GLU A 70 18.53 -3.76 -1.26
N MET A 71 17.50 -4.50 -1.68
CA MET A 71 16.91 -5.57 -0.88
C MET A 71 17.89 -6.72 -0.63
N LEU A 72 18.71 -7.08 -1.64
CA LEU A 72 19.78 -8.07 -1.50
C LEU A 72 20.87 -7.58 -0.55
N ARG A 73 21.31 -6.31 -0.70
CA ARG A 73 22.32 -5.69 0.17
C ARG A 73 21.87 -5.58 1.62
N CYS A 74 20.57 -5.37 1.84
CA CYS A 74 19.96 -5.29 3.16
C CYS A 74 19.53 -6.67 3.71
N ASP A 75 19.97 -7.78 3.10
CA ASP A 75 19.63 -9.15 3.51
C ASP A 75 18.12 -9.41 3.64
N CYS A 76 17.30 -8.70 2.87
CA CYS A 76 15.85 -8.90 2.81
C CYS A 76 15.47 -10.00 1.80
N LEU A 77 16.35 -10.22 0.82
CA LEU A 77 16.25 -11.28 -0.19
C LEU A 77 17.59 -12.02 -0.26
N ILE A 78 17.53 -13.29 -0.66
CA ILE A 78 18.68 -14.12 -1.02
C ILE A 78 18.45 -14.80 -2.37
N GLY A 79 19.53 -15.19 -3.03
CA GLY A 79 19.51 -15.88 -4.32
C GLY A 79 20.04 -15.02 -5.46
N ASP A 80 19.80 -15.49 -6.68
CA ASP A 80 20.22 -14.83 -7.92
C ASP A 80 18.96 -14.33 -8.65
N PRO A 81 18.85 -13.03 -8.98
CA PRO A 81 17.73 -12.49 -9.76
C PRO A 81 17.40 -13.24 -11.05
N CYS A 82 18.37 -13.92 -11.66
CA CYS A 82 18.17 -14.74 -12.86
C CYS A 82 17.65 -16.15 -12.56
N GLN A 83 17.95 -16.71 -11.39
CA GLN A 83 17.64 -18.12 -11.06
C GLN A 83 16.49 -18.26 -10.06
N GLY A 84 16.28 -17.26 -9.22
CA GLY A 84 15.28 -17.27 -8.17
C GLY A 84 15.72 -16.47 -6.94
N LEU A 85 14.78 -15.71 -6.41
CA LEU A 85 14.88 -14.90 -5.21
C LEU A 85 13.95 -15.48 -4.16
N THR A 86 14.45 -15.54 -2.93
CA THR A 86 13.71 -16.02 -1.76
C THR A 86 13.78 -14.96 -0.67
N ILE A 87 12.67 -14.76 0.05
CA ILE A 87 12.62 -13.83 1.18
C ILE A 87 13.37 -14.39 2.40
N THR A 88 14.06 -13.53 3.14
CA THR A 88 14.71 -13.88 4.41
C THR A 88 13.80 -13.60 5.62
N GLY A 89 14.24 -13.93 6.83
CA GLY A 89 13.57 -13.51 8.06
C GLY A 89 13.48 -11.97 8.17
N GLN A 90 14.58 -11.27 7.91
CA GLN A 90 14.62 -9.81 7.89
C GLN A 90 13.69 -9.22 6.81
N GLY A 91 13.61 -9.86 5.64
CA GLY A 91 12.67 -9.47 4.59
C GLY A 91 11.21 -9.55 5.05
N LYS A 92 10.85 -10.61 5.80
CA LYS A 92 9.50 -10.76 6.37
C LYS A 92 9.18 -9.67 7.38
N GLU A 93 10.13 -9.29 8.23
CA GLU A 93 9.97 -8.19 9.20
C GLU A 93 9.76 -6.85 8.49
N VAL A 94 10.56 -6.56 7.46
CA VAL A 94 10.39 -5.34 6.67
C VAL A 94 9.06 -5.34 5.93
N PHE A 95 8.66 -6.46 5.36
CA PHE A 95 7.36 -6.61 4.71
C PHE A 95 6.21 -6.35 5.68
N ALA A 96 6.22 -6.99 6.86
CA ALA A 96 5.19 -6.81 7.87
C ALA A 96 5.11 -5.35 8.35
N ARG A 97 6.26 -4.68 8.52
CA ARG A 97 6.30 -3.24 8.82
C ARG A 97 5.63 -2.41 7.73
N LEU A 98 6.02 -2.60 6.47
CA LEU A 98 5.44 -1.85 5.33
C LEU A 98 3.94 -2.10 5.17
N MET A 99 3.47 -3.31 5.49
CA MET A 99 2.06 -3.66 5.49
C MET A 99 1.25 -2.92 6.56
N GLY A 100 1.86 -2.67 7.73
CA GLY A 100 1.24 -1.95 8.84
C GLY A 100 1.42 -0.43 8.81
N GLU A 101 2.24 0.11 7.89
CA GLU A 101 2.36 1.57 7.75
C GLU A 101 1.04 2.21 7.28
N PRO A 102 0.66 3.39 7.83
CA PRO A 102 -0.51 4.12 7.36
C PRO A 102 -0.39 4.42 5.86
N ALA A 103 -1.42 4.05 5.09
CA ALA A 103 -1.48 4.37 3.68
C ALA A 103 -1.65 5.88 3.51
N ALA A 104 -0.85 6.49 2.63
CA ALA A 104 -0.89 7.95 2.48
C ALA A 104 -2.16 8.47 1.78
N SER A 105 -2.72 7.69 0.84
CA SER A 105 -4.03 7.91 0.20
C SER A 105 -4.37 6.73 -0.70
N LEU A 106 -5.63 6.37 -0.80
CA LEU A 106 -6.18 5.35 -1.70
C LEU A 106 -6.55 5.93 -3.07
N ARG A 107 -6.61 7.25 -3.21
CA ARG A 107 -7.28 7.91 -4.35
C ARG A 107 -6.45 7.94 -5.64
N ILE A 108 -5.15 8.22 -5.53
CA ILE A 108 -4.32 8.54 -6.70
C ILE A 108 -2.91 7.95 -6.62
N GLY A 109 -2.34 7.70 -7.80
CA GLY A 109 -0.93 7.37 -7.96
C GLY A 109 -0.50 6.09 -7.24
N ALA A 110 0.67 6.17 -6.60
CA ALA A 110 1.30 5.04 -5.92
C ALA A 110 0.49 4.51 -4.74
N GLY A 111 -0.30 5.34 -4.06
CA GLY A 111 -1.09 4.92 -2.89
C GLY A 111 -2.19 3.92 -3.24
N ARG A 112 -2.89 4.11 -4.36
CA ARG A 112 -3.86 3.13 -4.87
C ARG A 112 -3.21 1.79 -5.23
N LEU A 113 -2.00 1.82 -5.79
CA LEU A 113 -1.25 0.59 -6.03
C LEU A 113 -0.85 -0.07 -4.72
N ALA A 114 -0.30 0.70 -3.77
CA ALA A 114 0.11 0.19 -2.46
C ALA A 114 -1.04 -0.58 -1.78
N VAL A 115 -2.26 -0.02 -1.81
CA VAL A 115 -3.44 -0.68 -1.25
C VAL A 115 -3.75 -1.99 -1.96
N ARG A 116 -3.71 -2.03 -3.30
CA ARG A 116 -3.92 -3.28 -4.05
C ARG A 116 -2.87 -4.33 -3.73
N VAL A 117 -1.62 -3.92 -3.61
CA VAL A 117 -0.50 -4.81 -3.27
C VAL A 117 -0.66 -5.34 -1.84
N ARG A 118 -0.96 -4.47 -0.88
CA ARG A 118 -1.25 -4.87 0.51
C ARG A 118 -2.40 -5.87 0.56
N LEU A 119 -3.51 -5.60 -0.12
CA LEU A 119 -4.63 -6.54 -0.17
C LEU A 119 -4.27 -7.89 -0.82
N ALA A 120 -3.42 -7.89 -1.86
CA ALA A 120 -3.00 -9.11 -2.54
C ALA A 120 -2.12 -10.03 -1.68
N PHE A 121 -1.45 -9.49 -0.67
CA PHE A 121 -0.55 -10.23 0.22
C PHE A 121 -0.99 -10.21 1.69
N LEU A 122 -2.22 -9.77 1.96
CA LEU A 122 -2.76 -9.62 3.30
C LEU A 122 -2.82 -10.96 4.05
N ASP A 123 -2.99 -12.05 3.32
CA ASP A 123 -3.03 -13.41 3.84
C ASP A 123 -1.67 -13.95 4.33
N LEU A 124 -0.54 -13.32 3.96
CA LEU A 124 0.79 -13.69 4.48
C LEU A 124 1.00 -13.26 5.95
N LEU A 125 0.21 -12.29 6.42
CA LEU A 125 0.28 -11.83 7.80
C LEU A 125 -0.44 -12.81 8.72
N ASP A 126 0.03 -12.89 9.97
CA ASP A 126 -0.69 -13.55 11.05
C ASP A 126 -2.02 -12.84 11.36
N GLY A 127 -2.89 -13.48 12.13
CA GLY A 127 -4.26 -12.98 12.34
C GLY A 127 -4.33 -11.57 12.94
N GLU A 128 -3.43 -11.24 13.88
CA GLU A 128 -3.41 -9.93 14.54
C GLU A 128 -2.86 -8.85 13.61
N ALA A 129 -1.70 -9.07 12.99
CA ALA A 129 -1.11 -8.12 12.06
C ALA A 129 -1.99 -7.92 10.82
N ARG A 130 -2.68 -8.97 10.38
CA ARG A 130 -3.66 -8.90 9.28
C ARG A 130 -4.82 -7.97 9.61
N CYS A 131 -5.39 -8.09 10.82
CA CYS A 131 -6.46 -7.20 11.26
C CYS A 131 -5.96 -5.76 11.37
N ALA A 132 -4.79 -5.54 11.99
CA ALA A 132 -4.20 -4.22 12.14
C ALA A 132 -3.92 -3.54 10.79
N ALA A 133 -3.36 -4.28 9.82
CA ALA A 133 -3.11 -3.76 8.48
C ALA A 133 -4.41 -3.38 7.76
N LEU A 134 -5.47 -4.17 7.90
CA LEU A 134 -6.76 -3.86 7.30
C LEU A 134 -7.44 -2.67 7.97
N ASP A 135 -7.36 -2.55 9.30
CA ASP A 135 -7.87 -1.42 10.06
C ASP A 135 -7.15 -0.11 9.65
N ALA A 136 -5.84 -0.17 9.41
CA ALA A 136 -5.08 0.97 8.88
C ALA A 136 -5.52 1.40 7.47
N LEU A 137 -5.86 0.45 6.58
CA LEU A 137 -6.40 0.74 5.25
C LEU A 137 -7.81 1.35 5.32
N ILE A 138 -8.64 0.89 6.26
CA ILE A 138 -9.97 1.45 6.52
C ILE A 138 -9.86 2.90 6.99
N ALA A 139 -9.01 3.16 7.98
CA ALA A 139 -8.78 4.52 8.48
C ALA A 139 -8.33 5.47 7.37
N ALA A 140 -7.38 5.05 6.53
CA ALA A 140 -6.93 5.85 5.39
C ALA A 140 -8.06 6.11 4.36
N ALA A 141 -8.95 5.13 4.14
CA ALA A 141 -10.10 5.29 3.27
C ALA A 141 -11.16 6.27 3.83
N GLU A 142 -11.36 6.26 5.15
CA GLU A 142 -12.24 7.20 5.86
C GLU A 142 -11.69 8.63 5.76
N ASP A 143 -10.38 8.81 5.98
CA ASP A 143 -9.71 10.11 5.84
C ASP A 143 -9.83 10.67 4.41
N ASP A 144 -9.62 9.84 3.39
CA ASP A 144 -9.78 10.24 1.98
C ASP A 144 -11.22 10.67 1.67
N LEU A 145 -12.21 9.96 2.22
CA LEU A 145 -13.62 10.28 2.04
C LEU A 145 -14.00 11.58 2.76
N ALA A 146 -13.48 11.79 3.96
CA ALA A 146 -13.66 13.03 4.72
C ALA A 146 -13.07 14.24 3.95
N LEU A 147 -11.87 14.09 3.39
CA LEU A 147 -11.24 15.12 2.56
C LEU A 147 -12.04 15.42 1.28
N LEU A 148 -12.61 14.41 0.62
CA LEU A 148 -13.49 14.60 -0.54
C LEU A 148 -14.76 15.37 -0.16
N SER A 149 -15.38 15.01 0.97
CA SER A 149 -16.62 15.63 1.43
C SER A 149 -16.46 17.11 1.79
N THR A 150 -15.29 17.50 2.30
CA THR A 150 -14.96 18.89 2.67
C THR A 150 -14.51 19.71 1.46
N GLY A 151 -13.63 19.16 0.60
CA GLY A 151 -13.09 19.86 -0.56
C GLY A 151 -14.09 20.15 -1.69
N LEU A 152 -15.19 19.40 -1.76
CA LEU A 152 -16.28 19.60 -2.73
C LEU A 152 -16.97 20.96 -2.60
N ASN A 153 -17.03 21.54 -1.40
CA ASN A 153 -17.74 22.79 -1.13
C ASN A 153 -16.87 24.05 -1.32
N GLU A 154 -15.54 23.92 -1.42
CA GLU A 154 -14.62 25.07 -1.33
C GLU A 154 -13.69 25.22 -2.54
N SER A 155 -13.72 24.33 -3.54
CA SER A 155 -12.75 24.42 -4.64
C SER A 155 -13.10 25.54 -5.63
N ALA A 156 -12.16 26.45 -5.88
CA ALA A 156 -12.22 27.45 -6.95
C ALA A 156 -12.32 26.84 -8.38
N TRP A 157 -12.29 25.52 -8.48
CA TRP A 157 -12.33 24.71 -9.72
C TRP A 157 -13.69 24.04 -9.95
N SER A 158 -14.73 24.42 -9.19
CA SER A 158 -16.06 23.80 -9.19
C SER A 158 -16.93 24.18 -10.42
N GLY A 159 -16.46 23.84 -11.61
CA GLY A 159 -17.31 23.80 -12.80
C GLY A 159 -18.25 22.59 -12.80
N PRO A 160 -19.31 22.56 -13.63
CA PRO A 160 -20.28 21.45 -13.67
C PRO A 160 -19.63 20.09 -13.96
N PHE A 161 -18.60 20.07 -14.82
CA PHE A 161 -17.85 18.85 -15.11
C PHE A 161 -16.96 18.42 -13.94
N GLY A 162 -16.28 19.36 -13.28
CA GLY A 162 -15.46 19.09 -12.09
C GLY A 162 -16.30 18.56 -10.93
N GLY A 163 -17.48 19.15 -10.70
CA GLY A 163 -18.44 18.66 -9.72
C GLY A 163 -18.92 17.24 -10.03
N SER A 164 -19.27 16.94 -11.29
CA SER A 164 -19.67 15.58 -11.68
C SER A 164 -18.55 14.55 -11.47
N TRP A 165 -17.30 14.94 -11.71
CA TRP A 165 -16.14 14.08 -11.49
C TRP A 165 -15.89 13.85 -10.00
N ALA A 166 -15.99 14.89 -9.18
CA ALA A 166 -15.80 14.77 -7.74
C ALA A 166 -16.91 13.93 -7.05
N VAL A 167 -18.16 14.00 -7.53
CA VAL A 167 -19.23 13.07 -7.11
C VAL A 167 -18.87 11.62 -7.44
N ARG A 168 -18.31 11.36 -8.63
CA ARG A 168 -17.84 10.03 -9.03
C ARG A 168 -16.69 9.55 -8.14
N ASP A 169 -15.71 10.41 -7.83
CA ASP A 169 -14.60 10.08 -6.94
C ASP A 169 -15.10 9.74 -5.54
N MET A 170 -16.05 10.50 -5.00
CA MET A 170 -16.68 10.23 -3.70
C MET A 170 -17.46 8.90 -3.69
N ALA A 171 -18.20 8.60 -4.76
CA ALA A 171 -18.89 7.32 -4.90
C ALA A 171 -17.91 6.14 -4.95
N SER A 172 -16.78 6.29 -5.67
CA SER A 172 -15.72 5.29 -5.71
C SER A 172 -15.09 5.07 -4.33
N ALA A 173 -14.70 6.14 -3.64
CA ALA A 173 -14.10 6.06 -2.31
C ALA A 173 -15.05 5.41 -1.29
N SER A 174 -16.34 5.75 -1.34
CA SER A 174 -17.37 5.13 -0.49
C SER A 174 -17.51 3.61 -0.77
N GLN A 175 -17.42 3.21 -2.04
CA GLN A 175 -17.47 1.80 -2.42
C GLN A 175 -16.22 1.03 -1.96
N ASP A 176 -15.05 1.63 -2.07
CA ASP A 176 -13.79 1.05 -1.60
C ASP A 176 -13.82 0.85 -0.07
N LEU A 177 -14.26 1.86 0.70
CA LEU A 177 -14.43 1.76 2.15
C LEU A 177 -15.40 0.64 2.55
N ARG A 178 -16.56 0.54 1.88
CA ARG A 178 -17.52 -0.58 2.13
C ARG A 178 -16.90 -1.95 1.87
N THR A 179 -16.07 -2.04 0.83
CA THR A 179 -15.40 -3.29 0.47
C THR A 179 -14.39 -3.68 1.54
N LEU A 180 -13.57 -2.74 2.02
CA LEU A 180 -12.62 -2.96 3.11
C LEU A 180 -13.33 -3.37 4.42
N GLY A 181 -14.42 -2.69 4.78
CA GLY A 181 -15.23 -3.05 5.95
C GLY A 181 -15.86 -4.45 5.85
N SER A 182 -16.26 -4.87 4.65
CA SER A 182 -16.77 -6.22 4.41
C SER A 182 -15.68 -7.28 4.62
N LEU A 183 -14.47 -7.04 4.10
CA LEU A 183 -13.30 -7.91 4.32
C LEU A 183 -12.98 -8.03 5.81
N ARG A 184 -13.05 -6.92 6.56
CA ARG A 184 -12.76 -6.91 8.01
C ARG A 184 -13.78 -7.72 8.81
N SER A 185 -15.05 -7.65 8.41
CA SER A 185 -16.14 -8.43 9.01
C SER A 185 -15.99 -9.92 8.74
N LEU A 186 -15.54 -10.30 7.54
CA LEU A 186 -15.24 -11.69 7.20
C LEU A 186 -14.12 -12.26 8.07
N LEU A 187 -13.05 -11.49 8.30
CA LEU A 187 -11.95 -11.91 9.19
C LEU A 187 -12.41 -12.09 10.65
N ALA A 188 -13.29 -11.21 11.15
CA ALA A 188 -13.83 -11.34 12.49
C ALA A 188 -14.69 -12.61 12.66
N THR A 189 -15.48 -12.96 11.64
CA THR A 189 -16.30 -14.17 11.64
C THR A 189 -15.47 -15.45 11.56
N ALA A 190 -14.35 -15.42 10.84
CA ALA A 190 -13.46 -16.59 10.69
C ALA A 190 -12.63 -16.89 11.95
N ALA A 191 -12.51 -15.92 12.87
CA ALA A 191 -11.75 -16.06 14.12
C ALA A 191 -12.62 -16.47 15.32
N ALA A 192 -13.95 -16.50 15.17
CA ALA A 192 -14.93 -16.89 16.19
C ALA A 192 -15.31 -18.36 16.07
#